data_AF-A0A959HB14-F1
#
_entry.id   AF-A0A959HB14-F1
#
_cell.length_a   1.000
_cell.length_b   1.000
_cell.length_c   1.000
_cell.angle_alpha   90.00
_cell.angle_beta   90.00
_cell.angle_gamma   90.00
#
_symmetry.space_group_name_H-M   'P 1'
#
loop_
_entity.id
_entity.type
_entity.pdbx_description
1 polymer ?
#
loop_
_entity_poly.entity_id
_entity_poly.type
_entity_poly.pdbx_seq_one_letter_code
_entity_poly.pdbx_strand_id
1 'polypeptide(L)'
;SILQGMSGFKLRDGKYVDISLLFEYARDEVPKMAESIGGIQTPVMLTPSSGSIDIGIVNEQVSIPLSPKKPVFVRNVFLEENAYDDVLGLAQKFERYLQDISAKGARASLIYVDVPNYKEAYSIKGFYRVKDDRVNLRARLFRGATPLGDITASENAGQLPRLVEEAIRQAIEIINN
;
A
#
# COMPACT_ATOMS: atom_id res chain seq x y z
N SER A 1 5.81 -7.60 -10.77
CA SER A 1 6.44 -7.62 -12.10
C SER A 1 7.49 -8.71 -12.22
N ILE A 2 8.70 -8.58 -11.64
CA ILE A 2 9.78 -9.59 -11.81
C ILE A 2 9.43 -10.93 -11.16
N LEU A 3 9.11 -10.95 -9.86
CA LEU A 3 8.77 -12.21 -9.17
C LEU A 3 7.57 -12.93 -9.79
N GLN A 4 6.61 -12.19 -10.33
CA GLN A 4 5.48 -12.76 -11.08
C GLN A 4 5.94 -13.40 -12.39
N GLY A 5 6.82 -12.75 -13.16
CA GLY A 5 7.41 -13.36 -14.36
C GLY A 5 8.11 -14.67 -14.05
N MET A 6 8.90 -14.70 -12.98
CA MET A 6 9.60 -15.90 -12.51
C MET A 6 8.64 -16.98 -11.99
N SER A 7 7.50 -16.62 -11.39
CA SER A 7 6.55 -17.59 -10.81
C SER A 7 5.66 -18.29 -11.84
N GLY A 8 6.00 -18.24 -13.14
CA GLY A 8 5.28 -18.94 -14.21
C GLY A 8 4.56 -18.06 -15.21
N PHE A 9 4.44 -16.74 -14.98
CA PHE A 9 3.73 -15.85 -15.92
C PHE A 9 4.52 -15.56 -17.19
N LYS A 10 5.85 -15.72 -17.19
CA LYS A 10 6.69 -15.52 -18.36
C LYS A 10 7.94 -16.40 -18.33
N LEU A 11 7.75 -17.69 -18.63
CA LEU A 11 8.83 -18.67 -18.75
C LEU A 11 9.05 -19.07 -20.22
N ARG A 12 10.31 -19.25 -20.61
CA ARG A 12 10.67 -19.86 -21.89
C ARG A 12 10.41 -21.36 -21.80
N ASP A 13 9.67 -21.89 -22.77
CA ASP A 13 9.22 -23.29 -22.81
C ASP A 13 8.46 -23.73 -21.55
N GLY A 14 7.84 -22.78 -20.83
CA GLY A 14 7.14 -23.05 -19.57
C GLY A 14 8.03 -23.46 -18.40
N LYS A 15 9.36 -23.37 -18.55
CA LYS A 15 10.33 -23.95 -17.61
C LYS A 15 11.49 -23.02 -17.25
N TYR A 16 12.05 -22.31 -18.22
CA TYR A 16 13.26 -21.52 -18.02
C TYR A 16 12.91 -20.05 -17.73
N VAL A 17 13.56 -19.49 -16.70
CA VAL A 17 13.51 -18.05 -16.42
C VAL A 17 14.53 -17.38 -17.32
N ASP A 18 14.07 -16.86 -18.45
CA ASP A 18 14.88 -16.10 -19.40
C ASP A 18 14.91 -14.62 -19.01
N ILE A 19 16.10 -14.02 -19.01
CA ILE A 19 16.28 -12.64 -18.53
C ILE A 19 15.56 -11.62 -19.41
N SER A 20 15.59 -11.77 -20.74
CA SER A 20 14.94 -10.81 -21.64
C SER A 20 13.43 -10.88 -21.50
N LEU A 21 12.86 -12.08 -21.51
CA LEU A 21 11.42 -12.29 -21.29
C LEU A 21 10.97 -11.74 -19.92
N LEU A 22 11.79 -11.91 -18.89
CA LEU A 22 11.50 -11.42 -17.54
C LEU A 22 11.48 -9.89 -17.46
N PHE A 23 12.45 -9.21 -18.09
CA PHE A 23 12.50 -7.75 -18.12
C PHE A 23 11.47 -7.15 -19.07
N GLU A 24 11.11 -7.83 -20.17
CA GLU A 24 9.96 -7.45 -21.02
C GLU A 24 8.66 -7.49 -20.22
N TYR A 25 8.41 -8.59 -19.51
CA TYR A 25 7.24 -8.71 -18.65
C TYR A 25 7.23 -7.61 -17.57
N ALA A 26 8.39 -7.28 -16.99
CA ALA A 26 8.48 -6.18 -16.04
C ALA A 26 8.22 -4.81 -16.69
N ARG A 27 8.69 -4.58 -17.91
CA ARG A 27 8.45 -3.36 -18.68
C ARG A 27 6.96 -3.16 -18.98
N ASP A 28 6.21 -4.23 -19.22
CA ASP A 28 4.78 -4.15 -19.51
C ASP A 28 3.93 -3.98 -18.24
N GLU A 29 4.33 -4.65 -17.16
CA GLU A 29 3.53 -4.70 -15.93
C GLU A 29 3.83 -3.55 -14.96
N VAL A 30 5.07 -3.06 -14.91
CA VAL A 30 5.45 -1.94 -14.01
C VAL A 30 4.67 -0.67 -14.34
N PRO A 31 4.49 -0.24 -15.60
CA PRO A 31 3.66 0.91 -15.92
C PRO A 31 2.21 0.72 -15.51
N LYS A 32 1.60 -0.46 -15.69
CA LYS A 32 0.22 -0.73 -15.23
C LYS A 32 0.10 -0.64 -13.71
N MET A 33 1.14 -1.05 -12.99
CA MET A 33 1.23 -0.89 -11.53
C MET A 33 1.48 0.56 -11.13
N ALA A 34 2.26 1.31 -11.92
CA ALA A 34 2.72 2.66 -11.62
C ALA A 34 1.78 3.79 -12.10
N GLU A 35 0.96 3.52 -13.12
CA GLU A 35 -0.12 4.39 -13.66
C GLU A 35 -1.06 4.86 -12.54
N SER A 36 -1.09 4.08 -11.47
CA SER A 36 -1.97 4.22 -10.34
C SER A 36 -1.40 5.02 -9.15
N ILE A 37 -0.09 5.31 -9.16
CA ILE A 37 0.65 6.09 -8.15
C ILE A 37 1.22 7.41 -8.71
N GLY A 38 0.81 7.82 -9.92
CA GLY A 38 1.17 9.10 -10.52
C GLY A 38 2.60 9.22 -11.04
N GLY A 39 3.37 8.13 -11.02
CA GLY A 39 4.72 8.07 -11.57
C GLY A 39 4.73 7.35 -12.92
N ILE A 40 5.17 8.03 -13.98
CA ILE A 40 5.51 7.35 -15.24
C ILE A 40 6.87 6.68 -15.04
N GLN A 41 6.88 5.45 -14.52
CA GLN A 41 8.08 4.62 -14.53
C GLN A 41 8.12 3.83 -15.82
N THR A 42 9.02 4.19 -16.74
CA THR A 42 9.33 3.38 -17.92
C THR A 42 10.69 2.71 -17.70
N PRO A 43 10.75 1.40 -17.44
CA PRO A 43 12.02 0.69 -17.36
C PRO A 43 12.80 0.85 -18.68
N VAL A 44 14.05 1.32 -18.58
CA VAL A 44 14.96 1.38 -19.74
C VAL A 44 15.60 0.01 -19.91
N MET A 45 15.41 -0.59 -21.08
CA MET A 45 16.02 -1.87 -21.42
C MET A 45 17.34 -1.62 -22.17
N LEU A 46 18.46 -1.93 -21.52
CA LEU A 46 19.77 -1.97 -22.15
C LEU A 46 20.15 -3.44 -22.32
N THR A 47 19.97 -3.97 -23.53
CA THR A 47 20.31 -5.35 -23.86
C THR A 47 21.66 -5.41 -24.60
N PRO A 48 22.63 -6.20 -24.13
CA PRO A 48 23.86 -6.43 -24.88
C PRO A 48 23.56 -7.24 -26.16
N SER A 49 24.38 -7.06 -27.20
CA SER A 49 24.23 -7.75 -28.50
C SER A 49 24.45 -9.27 -28.45
N SER A 50 24.84 -9.81 -27.30
CA SER A 50 25.09 -11.24 -27.06
C SER A 50 23.83 -12.08 -26.88
N GLY A 51 22.63 -11.48 -26.93
CA GLY A 51 21.36 -12.19 -26.78
C GLY A 51 20.96 -12.43 -25.32
N SER A 52 19.92 -13.26 -25.13
CA SER A 52 19.35 -13.56 -23.81
C SER A 52 19.98 -14.80 -23.18
N ILE A 53 19.97 -14.86 -21.84
CA ILE A 53 20.42 -16.01 -21.07
C ILE A 53 19.31 -16.48 -20.11
N ASP A 54 19.24 -17.79 -19.89
CA ASP A 54 18.43 -18.34 -18.80
C ASP A 54 19.17 -18.16 -17.48
N ILE A 55 18.49 -17.58 -16.50
CA ILE A 55 19.01 -17.35 -15.15
C ILE A 55 18.41 -18.30 -14.11
N GLY A 56 17.51 -19.20 -14.53
CA GLY A 56 16.88 -20.16 -13.62
C GLY A 56 16.00 -21.20 -14.32
N ILE A 57 15.66 -22.24 -13.56
CA ILE A 57 14.75 -23.32 -13.96
C ILE A 57 13.65 -23.39 -12.91
N VAL A 58 12.39 -23.29 -13.32
CA VAL A 58 11.23 -23.52 -12.48
C VAL A 58 10.77 -24.96 -12.68
N ASN A 59 10.62 -25.69 -11.57
CA ASN A 59 10.09 -27.05 -11.53
C ASN A 59 9.22 -27.21 -10.27
N GLU A 60 8.67 -28.40 -10.08
CA GLU A 60 7.77 -28.71 -8.95
C GLU A 60 8.41 -28.52 -7.57
N GLN A 61 9.74 -28.47 -7.48
CA GLN A 61 10.49 -28.28 -6.25
C GLN A 61 10.80 -26.80 -5.94
N VAL A 62 10.56 -25.88 -6.90
CA VAL A 62 10.82 -24.44 -6.74
C VAL A 62 9.51 -23.72 -6.44
N SER A 63 9.37 -23.28 -5.19
CA SER A 63 8.28 -22.39 -4.77
C SER A 63 8.77 -20.95 -4.74
N ILE A 64 8.23 -20.10 -5.60
CA ILE A 64 8.45 -18.64 -5.56
C ILE A 64 7.26 -18.05 -4.81
N PRO A 65 7.39 -17.71 -3.51
CA PRO A 65 6.29 -17.15 -2.75
C PRO A 65 5.94 -15.77 -3.32
N LEU A 66 4.83 -15.70 -4.04
CA LEU A 66 4.19 -14.44 -4.33
C LEU A 66 3.65 -13.91 -3.00
N SER A 67 4.35 -12.94 -2.39
CA SER A 67 3.83 -12.30 -1.19
C SER A 67 2.44 -11.73 -1.51
N PRO A 68 1.44 -11.93 -0.64
CA PRO A 68 0.17 -11.24 -0.79
C PRO A 68 0.46 -9.74 -0.92
N LYS A 69 -0.23 -9.07 -1.84
CA LYS A 69 -0.05 -7.63 -2.06
C LYS A 69 -0.29 -6.93 -0.73
N LYS A 70 0.76 -6.35 -0.15
CA LYS A 70 0.66 -5.55 1.08
C LYS A 70 -0.40 -4.47 0.86
N PRO A 71 -1.30 -4.22 1.83
CA PRO A 71 -2.24 -3.12 1.71
C PRO A 71 -1.46 -1.82 1.53
N VAL A 72 -1.86 -1.04 0.53
CA VAL A 72 -1.27 0.27 0.24
C VAL A 72 -2.18 1.32 0.84
N PHE A 73 -1.68 2.11 1.77
CA PHE A 73 -2.38 3.27 2.32
C PHE A 73 -1.90 4.55 1.64
N VAL A 74 -2.84 5.49 1.47
CA VAL A 74 -2.58 6.84 0.96
C VAL A 74 -3.00 7.88 2.00
N ARG A 75 -2.95 9.18 1.66
CA ARG A 75 -3.33 10.26 2.59
C ARG A 75 -4.71 10.02 3.19
N ASN A 76 -4.77 10.10 4.52
CA ASN A 76 -6.00 10.07 5.30
C ASN A 76 -6.56 11.49 5.44
N VAL A 77 -7.86 11.60 5.67
CA VAL A 77 -8.54 12.90 5.78
C VAL A 77 -9.36 12.94 7.05
N PHE A 78 -9.05 13.90 7.92
CA PHE A 78 -9.75 14.10 9.17
C PHE A 78 -10.08 15.58 9.35
N LEU A 79 -11.28 15.87 9.84
CA LEU A 79 -11.70 17.23 10.15
C LEU A 79 -12.38 17.24 11.52
N GLU A 80 -12.13 18.28 12.30
CA GLU A 80 -12.94 18.53 13.49
C GLU A 80 -14.33 19.03 13.07
N GLU A 81 -15.38 18.46 13.66
CA GLU A 81 -16.78 18.67 13.23
C GLU A 81 -17.24 20.13 13.20
N ASN A 82 -16.74 20.97 14.12
CA ASN A 82 -17.15 22.36 14.28
C ASN A 82 -16.13 23.33 13.69
N ALA A 83 -14.85 22.95 13.64
CA ALA A 83 -13.80 23.79 13.06
C ALA A 83 -13.68 23.65 11.54
N TYR A 84 -14.20 22.57 10.95
CA TYR A 84 -14.02 22.22 9.54
C TYR A 84 -12.54 22.15 9.11
N ASP A 85 -11.65 21.83 10.05
CA ASP A 85 -10.21 21.77 9.87
C ASP A 85 -9.59 20.70 10.78
N ASP A 86 -8.39 20.24 10.46
CA ASP A 86 -7.62 19.28 11.25
C ASP A 86 -6.81 20.00 12.35
N VAL A 87 -7.52 20.64 13.28
CA VAL A 87 -6.91 21.43 14.38
C VAL A 87 -5.99 20.60 15.30
N LEU A 88 -6.07 19.27 15.27
CA LEU A 88 -5.19 18.38 16.04
C LEU A 88 -4.05 17.78 15.20
N GLY A 89 -4.03 18.03 13.89
CA GLY A 89 -3.08 17.44 12.95
C GLY A 89 -3.15 15.91 12.93
N LEU A 90 -4.34 15.32 13.07
CA LEU A 90 -4.54 13.88 13.02
C LEU A 90 -4.05 13.29 11.70
N ALA A 91 -4.30 13.94 10.56
CA ALA A 91 -3.84 13.48 9.25
C ALA A 91 -2.31 13.28 9.24
N GLN A 92 -1.57 14.26 9.75
CA GLN A 92 -0.11 14.17 9.87
C GLN A 92 0.34 13.08 10.85
N LYS A 93 -0.38 12.87 11.96
CA LYS A 93 -0.04 11.80 12.93
C LYS A 93 -0.25 10.41 12.32
N PHE A 94 -1.35 10.21 11.58
CA PHE A 94 -1.59 8.99 10.82
C PHE A 94 -0.52 8.77 9.75
N GLU A 95 -0.17 9.82 9.01
CA GLU A 95 0.90 9.77 8.00
C GLU A 95 2.22 9.28 8.61
N ARG A 96 2.69 9.90 9.70
CA ARG A 96 3.95 9.50 10.36
C ARG A 96 3.90 8.04 10.82
N TYR A 97 2.79 7.63 11.44
CA TYR A 97 2.63 6.25 11.89
C TYR A 97 2.67 5.24 10.73
N LEU A 98 2.03 5.56 9.60
CA LEU A 98 2.04 4.72 8.41
C LEU A 98 3.42 4.70 7.72
N GLN A 99 4.11 5.85 7.68
CA GLN A 99 5.49 5.96 7.21
C GLN A 99 6.45 5.08 8.04
N ASP A 100 6.34 5.09 9.37
CA ASP A 100 7.15 4.26 10.27
C ASP A 100 6.94 2.77 10.04
N ILE A 101 5.71 2.35 9.76
CA ILE A 101 5.43 0.95 9.38
C ILE A 101 6.03 0.63 8.02
N SER A 102 5.84 1.50 7.03
CA SER A 102 6.32 1.32 5.65
C SER A 102 7.85 1.30 5.57
N ALA A 103 8.54 2.07 6.41
CA ALA A 103 10.00 2.14 6.49
C ALA A 103 10.67 0.80 6.84
N LYS A 104 9.91 -0.17 7.39
CA LYS A 104 10.38 -1.54 7.63
C LYS A 104 10.61 -2.35 6.33
N GLY A 105 10.31 -1.78 5.17
CA GLY A 105 10.62 -2.32 3.86
C GLY A 105 10.03 -3.71 3.64
N ALA A 106 10.89 -4.71 3.40
CA ALA A 106 10.47 -6.09 3.21
C ALA A 106 9.63 -6.63 4.38
N ARG A 107 9.89 -6.18 5.61
CA ARG A 107 9.16 -6.59 6.83
C ARG A 107 7.93 -5.73 7.14
N ALA A 108 7.66 -4.68 6.37
CA ALA A 108 6.49 -3.83 6.59
C ALA A 108 5.19 -4.64 6.39
N SER A 109 4.21 -4.46 7.27
CA SER A 109 2.88 -5.07 7.14
C SER A 109 1.99 -4.35 6.13
N LEU A 110 2.30 -3.10 5.80
CA LEU A 110 1.61 -2.26 4.83
C LEU A 110 2.62 -1.34 4.12
N ILE A 111 2.18 -0.69 3.04
CA ILE A 111 2.95 0.31 2.32
C ILE A 111 2.21 1.64 2.44
N TYR A 112 2.94 2.73 2.68
CA TYR A 112 2.38 4.08 2.62
C TYR A 112 2.93 4.85 1.41
N VAL A 113 2.04 5.55 0.70
CA VAL A 113 2.40 6.42 -0.42
C VAL A 113 1.76 7.79 -0.21
N ASP A 114 2.58 8.84 -0.29
CA ASP A 114 2.14 10.22 -0.06
C ASP A 114 1.42 10.81 -1.29
N VAL A 115 0.23 10.28 -1.59
CA VAL A 115 -0.67 10.74 -2.66
C VAL A 115 -2.10 10.92 -2.14
N PRO A 116 -2.93 11.78 -2.75
CA PRO A 116 -4.28 12.05 -2.25
C PRO A 116 -5.28 10.91 -2.52
N ASN A 117 -5.11 10.17 -3.61
CA ASN A 117 -5.96 9.04 -3.95
C ASN A 117 -5.21 8.03 -4.83
N TYR A 118 -5.66 6.77 -4.77
CA TYR A 118 -5.26 5.69 -5.66
C TYR A 118 -6.38 4.63 -5.60
N LYS A 119 -6.86 4.16 -6.77
CA LYS A 119 -8.01 3.26 -6.93
C LYS A 119 -7.99 2.02 -6.02
N GLU A 120 -6.82 1.41 -5.84
CA GLU A 120 -6.66 0.19 -5.05
C GLU A 120 -6.09 0.44 -3.65
N ALA A 121 -5.81 1.71 -3.31
CA ALA A 121 -5.30 2.07 -2.00
C ALA A 121 -6.40 2.29 -0.97
N TYR A 122 -5.99 2.09 0.27
CA TYR A 122 -6.77 2.34 1.46
C TYR A 122 -6.59 3.76 1.96
N SER A 123 -7.69 4.37 2.38
CA SER A 123 -7.68 5.64 3.10
C SER A 123 -8.76 5.65 4.15
N ILE A 124 -8.47 6.27 5.28
CA ILE A 124 -9.41 6.51 6.35
C ILE A 124 -9.84 7.96 6.26
N LYS A 125 -11.15 8.19 6.17
CA LYS A 125 -11.73 9.52 6.08
C LYS A 125 -12.81 9.69 7.11
N GLY A 126 -12.83 10.81 7.82
CA GLY A 126 -13.81 11.00 8.87
C GLY A 126 -13.75 12.33 9.57
N PHE A 127 -14.55 12.40 10.62
CA PHE A 127 -14.62 13.54 11.51
C PHE A 127 -14.19 13.15 12.92
N TYR A 128 -13.67 14.11 13.66
CA TYR A 128 -13.47 13.94 15.09
C TYR A 128 -14.07 15.11 15.87
N ARG A 129 -14.34 14.87 17.15
CA ARG A 129 -14.83 15.88 18.06
C ARG A 129 -13.99 15.92 19.32
N VAL A 130 -13.66 17.12 19.78
CA VAL A 130 -12.95 17.35 21.05
C VAL A 130 -13.95 17.84 22.09
N LYS A 131 -14.09 17.12 23.20
CA LYS A 131 -14.94 17.52 24.32
C LYS A 131 -14.32 17.05 25.65
N ASP A 132 -14.18 17.96 26.61
CA ASP A 132 -13.70 17.67 27.96
C ASP A 132 -12.42 16.81 27.97
N ASP A 133 -11.40 17.26 27.23
CA ASP A 133 -10.10 16.58 27.01
C ASP A 133 -10.17 15.24 26.25
N ARG A 134 -11.36 14.83 25.76
CA ARG A 134 -11.54 13.59 25.01
C ARG A 134 -11.74 13.85 23.52
N VAL A 135 -11.00 13.11 22.70
CA VAL A 135 -11.07 13.10 21.24
C VAL A 135 -11.83 11.86 20.80
N ASN A 136 -12.95 12.05 20.10
CA ASN A 136 -13.77 10.98 19.57
C ASN A 136 -13.68 11.00 18.05
N LEU A 137 -13.09 9.96 17.45
CA LEU A 137 -12.96 9.78 16.01
C LEU A 137 -14.12 8.94 15.49
N ARG A 138 -14.78 9.42 14.43
CA ARG A 138 -15.76 8.69 13.63
C ARG A 138 -15.32 8.76 12.17
N ALA A 139 -14.82 7.65 11.67
CA ALA A 139 -14.27 7.56 10.33
C ALA A 139 -14.78 6.33 9.59
N ARG A 140 -14.42 6.27 8.31
CA ARG A 140 -14.72 5.15 7.44
C ARG A 140 -13.49 4.80 6.62
N LEU A 141 -13.24 3.51 6.49
CA LEU A 141 -12.23 2.96 5.61
C LEU A 141 -12.77 2.92 4.17
N PHE A 142 -11.95 3.34 3.22
CA PHE A 142 -12.23 3.27 1.80
C PHE A 142 -11.13 2.50 1.08
N ARG A 143 -11.49 1.77 0.02
CA ARG A 143 -10.57 1.34 -1.04
C ARG A 143 -10.90 2.13 -2.30
N GLY A 144 -10.03 3.06 -2.67
CA GLY A 144 -10.33 4.06 -3.69
C GLY A 144 -11.58 4.88 -3.30
N ALA A 145 -12.66 4.72 -4.06
CA ALA A 145 -13.95 5.36 -3.77
C ALA A 145 -14.93 4.46 -3.01
N THR A 146 -14.63 3.16 -2.87
CA THR A 146 -15.54 2.18 -2.28
C THR A 146 -15.41 2.17 -0.76
N PRO A 147 -16.48 2.45 0.01
CA PRO A 147 -16.46 2.30 1.46
C PRO A 147 -16.42 0.83 1.86
N LEU A 148 -15.61 0.49 2.87
CA LEU A 148 -15.45 -0.89 3.36
C LEU A 148 -15.98 -1.11 4.78
N GLY A 149 -15.90 -0.11 5.65
CA GLY A 149 -16.37 -0.25 7.02
C GLY A 149 -16.11 0.99 7.86
N ASP A 150 -16.84 1.10 8.96
CA ASP A 150 -16.71 2.21 9.90
C ASP A 150 -15.58 1.95 10.90
N ILE A 151 -14.92 3.03 11.32
CA ILE A 151 -13.83 3.04 12.30
C ILE A 151 -14.23 4.04 13.38
N THR A 152 -14.18 3.61 14.63
CA THR A 152 -14.45 4.48 15.78
C THR A 152 -13.39 4.31 16.84
N ALA A 153 -12.79 5.41 17.28
CA ALA A 153 -11.79 5.40 18.33
C ALA A 153 -12.03 6.58 19.28
N SER A 154 -11.70 6.41 20.56
CA SER A 154 -11.82 7.49 21.54
C SER A 154 -10.66 7.43 22.50
N GLU A 155 -9.96 8.55 22.66
CA GLU A 155 -8.83 8.69 23.57
C GLU A 155 -8.77 10.11 24.14
N ASN A 156 -7.96 10.31 25.18
CA ASN A 156 -7.67 11.65 25.67
C ASN A 156 -6.81 12.43 24.66
N ALA A 157 -6.87 13.76 24.66
CA ALA A 157 -6.11 14.61 23.74
C ALA A 157 -4.58 14.45 23.92
N GLY A 158 -4.12 14.05 25.10
CA GLY A 158 -2.73 13.68 25.34
C GLY A 158 -2.31 12.30 24.81
N GLN A 159 -3.26 11.47 24.36
CA GLN A 159 -3.05 10.08 23.96
C GLN A 159 -3.37 9.83 22.47
N LEU A 160 -3.21 10.86 21.63
CA LEU A 160 -3.43 10.74 20.18
C LEU A 160 -2.66 9.60 19.50
N PRO A 161 -1.43 9.22 19.90
CA PRO A 161 -0.78 8.03 19.33
C PRO A 161 -1.62 6.75 19.47
N ARG A 162 -2.25 6.53 20.64
CA ARG A 162 -3.14 5.38 20.87
C ARG A 162 -4.39 5.44 20.01
N LEU A 163 -4.94 6.64 19.81
CA LEU A 163 -6.09 6.86 18.91
C LEU A 163 -5.76 6.40 17.48
N VAL A 164 -4.56 6.76 17.00
CA VAL A 164 -4.07 6.37 15.66
C VAL A 164 -3.86 4.86 15.58
N GLU A 165 -3.18 4.27 16.56
CA GLU A 165 -2.93 2.82 16.62
C GLU A 165 -4.23 2.01 16.59
N GLU A 166 -5.22 2.41 17.39
CA GLU A 166 -6.54 1.78 17.45
C GLU A 166 -7.26 1.84 16.10
N ALA A 167 -7.30 3.03 15.48
CA ALA A 167 -7.96 3.23 14.20
C ALA A 167 -7.29 2.42 13.06
N ILE A 168 -5.96 2.36 13.03
CA ILE A 168 -5.23 1.54 12.05
C ILE A 168 -5.44 0.05 12.31
N ARG A 169 -5.52 -0.39 13.58
CA ARG A 169 -5.82 -1.80 13.91
C ARG A 169 -7.18 -2.21 13.35
N GLN A 170 -8.23 -1.42 13.61
CA GLN A 170 -9.57 -1.65 13.07
C GLN A 170 -9.57 -1.66 11.53
N ALA A 171 -8.84 -0.73 10.89
CA ALA A 171 -8.71 -0.72 9.44
C ALA A 171 -8.11 -2.03 8.89
N ILE A 172 -7.06 -2.55 9.53
CA ILE A 172 -6.42 -3.81 9.13
C ILE A 172 -7.36 -5.00 9.35
N GLU A 173 -8.12 -5.03 10.44
CA GLU A 173 -9.14 -6.05 10.68
C GLU A 173 -10.20 -6.04 9.58
N ILE A 174 -10.69 -4.87 9.16
CA ILE A 174 -11.65 -4.73 8.06
C ILE A 174 -11.05 -5.21 6.72
N ILE A 175 -9.76 -4.99 6.48
CA ILE A 175 -9.08 -5.42 5.24
C ILE A 175 -8.93 -6.94 5.15
N ASN A 176 -8.77 -7.61 6.29
CA ASN A 176 -8.51 -9.03 6.36
C ASN A 176 -9.79 -9.89 6.46
N ASN A 177 -10.93 -9.27 6.73
CA ASN A 177 -12.25 -9.91 6.74
C ASN A 177 -12.88 -9.94 5.34
#